data_AF-A0A1F7WIW3-F1
#
_entry.id   AF-A0A1F7WIW3-F1
#
_cell.length_a   1.000
_cell.length_b   1.000
_cell.length_c   1.000
_cell.angle_alpha   90.00
_cell.angle_beta   90.00
_cell.angle_gamma   90.00
#
_symmetry.space_group_name_H-M   'P 1'
#
loop_
_entity.id
_entity.type
_entity.pdbx_description
1 polymer ?
#
loop_
_entity_poly.entity_id
_entity_poly.type
_entity_poly.pdbx_seq_one_letter_code
_entity_poly.pdbx_strand_id
1 'polypeptide(L)'
;MKKELTGLELHYLIQELNLLLGSKVDKVYHPNKRELIINFYLSGKGKEILRVLVPNFIYITEHKQEYPQTPSGFCVLLRKHLENTRLKEINQLGFERIIEFVFEHKQGKRILIFELFSKGNIVLCKEDYTIIATLEVQRWSKRTVKLGVRYEYPKKEFNFLRLKEEEFAKLMKESKKNLVKTLAIDLGLGGVYAEELCLMARVDKNKKDVDNSEIKSLIKASEKLRSKKTNASIVYEGQGVVDVVPIELEFYKELKKREFKTYNDALDASLTKVLVKAEKEQRLSRHQKQIEKLNRIVEKQEQHVTKLEKDIEENTEKAELIYKNYKLVDNVLTELRKARERLSWEEIKQRLKGHKVVKDIKEKEKAIVIELK
;
A
#
# COMPACT_ATOMS: atom_id res chain seq x y z
N MET A 1 -19.75 0.11 -5.69
CA MET A 1 -18.56 -0.56 -6.25
C MET A 1 -18.04 -1.57 -5.24
N LYS A 2 -17.60 -2.75 -5.71
CA LYS A 2 -16.99 -3.79 -4.90
C LYS A 2 -15.84 -3.24 -4.06
N LYS A 3 -15.83 -3.53 -2.75
CA LYS A 3 -14.79 -3.07 -1.82
C LYS A 3 -13.81 -4.16 -1.43
N GLU A 4 -14.31 -5.38 -1.23
CA GLU A 4 -13.57 -6.56 -0.82
C GLU A 4 -14.31 -7.82 -1.28
N LEU A 5 -13.60 -8.94 -1.43
CA LEU A 5 -14.19 -10.25 -1.65
C LEU A 5 -14.75 -10.81 -0.34
N THR A 6 -15.87 -11.53 -0.39
CA THR A 6 -16.36 -12.37 0.72
C THR A 6 -15.74 -13.77 0.70
N GLY A 7 -15.93 -14.56 1.75
CA GLY A 7 -15.51 -15.97 1.78
C GLY A 7 -16.18 -16.81 0.69
N LEU A 8 -17.46 -16.53 0.39
CA LEU A 8 -18.20 -17.18 -0.69
C LEU A 8 -17.63 -16.85 -2.07
N GLU A 9 -17.35 -15.57 -2.30
CA GLU A 9 -16.84 -15.10 -3.58
C GLU A 9 -15.45 -15.65 -3.86
N LEU A 10 -14.64 -15.69 -2.81
CA LEU A 10 -13.35 -16.31 -2.88
C LEU A 10 -13.46 -17.80 -3.22
N HIS A 11 -14.47 -18.51 -2.69
CA HIS A 11 -14.69 -19.92 -3.04
C HIS A 11 -14.92 -20.12 -4.54
N TYR A 12 -15.78 -19.32 -5.17
CA TYR A 12 -15.99 -19.36 -6.62
C TYR A 12 -14.74 -18.99 -7.39
N LEU A 13 -14.04 -17.93 -6.96
CA LEU A 13 -12.83 -17.47 -7.62
C LEU A 13 -11.71 -18.53 -7.57
N ILE A 14 -11.53 -19.22 -6.44
CA ILE A 14 -10.49 -20.24 -6.29
C ILE A 14 -10.67 -21.40 -7.28
N GLN A 15 -11.92 -21.78 -7.57
CA GLN A 15 -12.20 -22.79 -8.59
C GLN A 15 -11.69 -22.36 -9.97
N GLU A 16 -11.78 -21.07 -10.28
CA GLU A 16 -11.26 -20.50 -11.54
C GLU A 16 -9.72 -20.38 -11.50
N LEU A 17 -9.14 -19.95 -10.38
CA LEU A 17 -7.69 -19.84 -10.20
C LEU A 17 -6.95 -21.19 -10.31
N ASN A 18 -7.65 -22.32 -10.18
CA ASN A 18 -7.08 -23.65 -10.44
C ASN A 18 -6.47 -23.80 -11.84
N LEU A 19 -6.81 -22.93 -12.79
CA LEU A 19 -6.12 -22.86 -14.09
C LEU A 19 -4.60 -22.62 -13.96
N LEU A 20 -4.15 -22.05 -12.84
CA LEU A 20 -2.74 -21.79 -12.54
C LEU A 20 -2.01 -23.03 -11.99
N LEU A 21 -2.71 -24.12 -11.67
CA LEU A 21 -2.05 -25.33 -11.17
C LEU A 21 -1.08 -25.90 -12.22
N GLY A 22 0.10 -26.32 -11.76
CA GLY A 22 1.19 -26.79 -12.61
C GLY A 22 2.01 -25.68 -13.29
N SER A 23 1.56 -24.43 -13.24
CA SER A 23 2.29 -23.29 -13.79
C SER A 23 3.61 -23.06 -13.06
N LYS A 24 4.58 -22.51 -13.79
CA LYS A 24 5.87 -22.09 -13.24
C LYS A 24 5.80 -20.60 -12.93
N VAL A 25 6.30 -20.18 -11.76
CA VAL A 25 6.46 -18.75 -11.48
C VAL A 25 7.57 -18.19 -12.36
N ASP A 26 7.22 -17.23 -13.22
CA ASP A 26 8.14 -16.50 -14.10
C ASP A 26 8.81 -15.36 -13.33
N LYS A 27 8.00 -14.43 -12.82
CA LYS A 27 8.47 -13.24 -12.10
C LYS A 27 7.53 -12.84 -10.98
N VAL A 28 8.10 -12.30 -9.91
CA VAL A 28 7.32 -11.69 -8.81
C VAL A 28 7.61 -10.19 -8.74
N TYR A 29 6.57 -9.38 -8.56
CA TYR A 29 6.67 -7.93 -8.38
C TYR A 29 5.88 -7.48 -7.16
N HIS A 30 6.37 -6.43 -6.52
CA HIS A 30 5.71 -5.78 -5.38
C HIS A 30 5.66 -4.27 -5.67
N PRO A 31 4.74 -3.82 -6.55
CA PRO A 31 4.68 -2.45 -7.05
C PRO A 31 4.33 -1.40 -5.98
N ASN A 32 3.43 -1.77 -5.06
CA ASN A 32 2.94 -0.91 -3.99
C ASN A 32 2.93 -1.68 -2.67
N LYS A 33 2.84 -0.97 -1.53
CA LYS A 33 2.93 -1.55 -0.17
C LYS A 33 1.95 -2.69 0.13
N ARG A 34 0.86 -2.80 -0.62
CA ARG A 34 -0.22 -3.80 -0.41
C ARG A 34 -0.59 -4.51 -1.71
N GLU A 35 0.30 -4.49 -2.69
CA GLU A 35 0.05 -5.07 -4.00
C GLU A 35 1.16 -6.03 -4.39
N LEU A 36 0.81 -7.29 -4.60
CA LEU A 36 1.72 -8.31 -5.13
C LEU A 36 1.25 -8.73 -6.52
N ILE A 37 2.20 -8.89 -7.43
CA ILE A 37 1.95 -9.48 -8.75
C ILE A 37 2.84 -10.68 -8.93
N ILE A 38 2.25 -11.78 -9.36
CA ILE A 38 2.94 -13.02 -9.69
C ILE A 38 2.63 -13.35 -11.14
N ASN A 39 3.65 -13.32 -11.97
CA ASN A 39 3.56 -13.80 -13.34
C ASN A 39 3.79 -15.31 -13.33
N PHE A 40 2.82 -16.03 -13.85
CA PHE A 40 2.90 -17.46 -14.07
C PHE A 40 3.13 -17.74 -15.55
N TYR A 41 3.87 -18.80 -15.84
CA TYR A 41 4.02 -19.37 -17.17
C TYR A 41 3.37 -20.75 -17.19
N LEU A 42 2.29 -20.86 -17.96
CA LEU A 42 1.56 -22.10 -18.16
C LEU A 42 1.95 -22.69 -19.53
N SER A 43 2.46 -23.91 -19.52
CA SER A 43 2.87 -24.59 -20.75
C SER A 43 1.70 -24.70 -21.72
N GLY A 44 1.88 -24.22 -22.96
CA GLY A 44 0.86 -24.25 -24.00
C GLY A 44 -0.19 -23.12 -23.98
N LYS A 45 -0.33 -22.35 -22.88
CA LYS A 45 -1.21 -21.15 -22.84
C LYS A 45 -0.44 -19.83 -22.81
N GLY A 46 0.75 -19.80 -22.22
CA GLY A 46 1.56 -18.59 -22.12
C GLY A 46 1.57 -17.99 -20.71
N LYS A 47 1.60 -16.66 -20.64
CA LYS A 47 1.76 -15.92 -19.37
C LYS A 47 0.41 -15.52 -18.78
N GLU A 48 0.22 -15.85 -17.51
CA GLU A 48 -0.91 -15.40 -16.69
C GLU A 48 -0.40 -14.46 -15.61
N ILE A 49 -1.14 -13.40 -15.30
CA ILE A 49 -0.74 -12.40 -14.29
C ILE A 49 -1.72 -12.47 -13.13
N LEU A 50 -1.30 -13.02 -12.01
CA LEU A 50 -2.05 -12.95 -10.76
C LEU A 50 -1.75 -11.62 -10.07
N ARG A 51 -2.79 -10.80 -9.84
CA ARG A 51 -2.72 -9.55 -9.08
C ARG A 51 -3.40 -9.73 -7.74
N VAL A 52 -2.71 -9.36 -6.67
CA VAL A 52 -3.19 -9.45 -5.29
C VAL A 52 -3.12 -8.07 -4.66
N LEU A 53 -4.27 -7.55 -4.23
CA LEU A 53 -4.44 -6.27 -3.55
C LEU A 53 -4.93 -6.55 -2.13
N VAL A 54 -4.02 -6.72 -1.17
CA VAL A 54 -4.41 -7.03 0.21
C VAL A 54 -5.03 -5.80 0.90
N PRO A 55 -6.11 -5.97 1.69
CA PRO A 55 -6.83 -7.20 2.02
C PRO A 55 -7.97 -7.55 1.05
N ASN A 56 -8.16 -6.83 -0.04
CA ASN A 56 -9.46 -6.76 -0.71
C ASN A 56 -9.63 -7.79 -1.83
N PHE A 57 -8.62 -7.94 -2.69
CA PHE A 57 -8.76 -8.64 -3.97
C PHE A 57 -7.58 -9.55 -4.27
N ILE A 58 -7.88 -10.62 -4.97
CA ILE A 58 -6.97 -11.47 -5.72
C ILE A 58 -7.69 -11.79 -7.02
N TYR A 59 -7.02 -11.75 -8.16
CA TYR A 59 -7.62 -12.09 -9.47
C TYR A 59 -6.51 -12.17 -10.53
N ILE A 60 -6.82 -12.80 -11.65
CA ILE A 60 -5.98 -12.83 -12.86
C ILE A 60 -6.39 -11.65 -13.74
N THR A 61 -5.40 -10.95 -14.30
CA THR A 61 -5.61 -9.81 -15.17
C THR A 61 -4.78 -9.91 -16.44
N GLU A 62 -5.29 -9.36 -17.54
CA GLU A 62 -4.50 -9.17 -18.76
C GLU A 62 -3.75 -7.82 -18.76
N HIS A 63 -4.08 -6.94 -17.81
CA HIS A 63 -3.52 -5.60 -17.74
C HIS A 63 -2.04 -5.64 -17.32
N LYS A 64 -1.16 -5.37 -18.29
CA LYS A 64 0.26 -5.16 -18.05
C LYS A 64 0.49 -3.74 -17.54
N GLN A 65 1.14 -3.62 -16.39
CA GLN A 65 1.58 -2.32 -15.87
C GLN A 65 3.11 -2.23 -15.83
N GLU A 66 3.61 -1.00 -15.75
CA GLU A 66 5.02 -0.76 -15.46
C GLU A 66 5.33 -1.14 -14.01
N TYR A 67 6.30 -2.04 -13.84
CA TYR A 67 6.74 -2.48 -12.52
C TYR A 67 7.88 -1.57 -12.01
N PRO A 68 8.02 -1.38 -10.69
CA PRO A 68 9.17 -0.64 -10.16
C PRO A 68 10.47 -1.35 -10.55
N GLN A 69 11.47 -0.56 -10.93
CA GLN A 69 12.79 -1.06 -11.30
C GLN A 69 13.54 -1.64 -10.09
N THR A 70 13.32 -1.08 -8.90
CA THR A 70 13.97 -1.54 -7.65
C THR A 70 13.00 -2.42 -6.85
N PRO A 71 13.28 -3.72 -6.67
CA PRO A 71 12.44 -4.60 -5.89
C PRO A 71 12.58 -4.30 -4.39
N SER A 72 11.46 -4.29 -3.65
CA SER A 72 11.48 -4.25 -2.18
C SER A 72 12.15 -5.50 -1.58
N GLY A 73 12.65 -5.41 -0.33
CA GLY A 73 13.23 -6.56 0.37
C GLY A 73 12.28 -7.77 0.48
N PHE A 74 10.98 -7.52 0.69
CA PHE A 74 9.95 -8.57 0.67
C PHE A 74 9.86 -9.25 -0.71
N CYS A 75 9.87 -8.48 -1.80
CA CYS A 75 9.88 -9.01 -3.16
C CYS A 75 11.13 -9.87 -3.42
N VAL A 76 12.32 -9.44 -2.99
CA VAL A 76 13.56 -10.21 -3.15
C VAL A 76 13.47 -11.57 -2.45
N LEU A 77 12.90 -11.62 -1.24
CA LEU A 77 12.69 -12.88 -0.52
C LEU A 77 11.70 -13.80 -1.24
N LEU A 78 10.59 -13.25 -1.73
CA LEU A 78 9.63 -14.04 -2.53
C LEU A 78 10.29 -14.59 -3.79
N ARG A 79 11.04 -13.77 -4.54
CA ARG A 79 11.74 -14.21 -5.76
C ARG A 79 12.69 -15.37 -5.48
N LYS A 80 13.51 -15.25 -4.43
CA LYS A 80 14.45 -16.30 -4.01
C LYS A 80 13.78 -17.67 -3.79
N HIS A 81 12.53 -17.68 -3.31
CA HIS A 81 11.84 -18.91 -2.92
C HIS A 81 10.77 -19.37 -3.90
N LEU A 82 10.24 -18.48 -4.73
CA LEU A 82 9.11 -18.77 -5.62
C LEU A 82 9.49 -18.75 -7.09
N GLU A 83 10.44 -17.92 -7.55
CA GLU A 83 10.78 -17.91 -8.97
C GLU A 83 11.30 -19.27 -9.42
N ASN A 84 10.86 -19.68 -10.60
CA ASN A 84 11.09 -20.99 -11.18
C ASN A 84 10.51 -22.19 -10.44
N THR A 85 9.74 -21.99 -9.37
CA THR A 85 8.97 -23.07 -8.71
C THR A 85 7.65 -23.33 -9.44
N ARG A 86 7.08 -24.52 -9.21
CA ARG A 86 5.78 -24.90 -9.76
C ARG A 86 4.69 -24.79 -8.69
N LEU A 87 3.57 -24.16 -9.04
CA LEU A 87 2.37 -24.14 -8.20
C LEU A 87 1.70 -25.52 -8.25
N LYS A 88 1.52 -26.16 -7.10
CA LYS A 88 0.95 -27.52 -6.98
C LYS A 88 -0.46 -27.53 -6.44
N GLU A 89 -0.76 -26.64 -5.50
CA GLU A 89 -2.05 -26.61 -4.82
C GLU A 89 -2.47 -25.17 -4.57
N ILE A 90 -3.78 -24.93 -4.66
CA ILE A 90 -4.44 -23.69 -4.28
C ILE A 90 -5.60 -24.08 -3.37
N ASN A 91 -5.54 -23.65 -2.11
CA ASN A 91 -6.52 -24.02 -1.10
C ASN A 91 -7.09 -22.78 -0.42
N GLN A 92 -8.42 -22.71 -0.28
CA GLN A 92 -9.05 -21.78 0.64
C GLN A 92 -9.12 -22.42 2.03
N LEU A 93 -8.78 -21.67 3.08
CA LEU A 93 -8.95 -22.16 4.44
C LEU A 93 -10.43 -22.08 4.85
N GLY A 94 -11.12 -23.22 4.78
CA GLY A 94 -12.52 -23.30 5.15
C GLY A 94 -13.37 -22.33 4.33
N PHE A 95 -14.09 -21.43 5.01
CA PHE A 95 -14.86 -20.35 4.38
C PHE A 95 -14.27 -18.96 4.69
N GLU A 96 -13.01 -18.93 5.10
CA GLU A 96 -12.32 -17.69 5.42
C GLU A 96 -11.77 -17.02 4.17
N ARG A 97 -11.45 -15.74 4.33
CA ARG A 97 -10.74 -14.95 3.32
C ARG A 97 -9.24 -15.17 3.42
N ILE A 98 -8.84 -16.45 3.41
CA ILE A 98 -7.46 -16.91 3.52
C ILE A 98 -7.22 -17.95 2.44
N ILE A 99 -6.15 -17.73 1.69
CA ILE A 99 -5.78 -18.56 0.54
C ILE A 99 -4.36 -19.04 0.75
N GLU A 100 -4.12 -20.30 0.43
CA GLU A 100 -2.83 -20.94 0.47
C GLU A 100 -2.44 -21.43 -0.91
N PHE A 101 -1.27 -20.99 -1.38
CA PHE A 101 -0.63 -21.49 -2.59
C PHE A 101 0.57 -22.33 -2.18
N VAL A 102 0.60 -23.59 -2.61
CA VAL A 102 1.70 -24.53 -2.31
C VAL A 102 2.59 -24.70 -3.52
N PHE A 103 3.87 -24.40 -3.36
CA PHE A 103 4.88 -24.47 -4.42
C PHE A 103 5.88 -25.59 -4.17
N GLU A 104 6.28 -26.25 -5.26
CA GLU A 104 7.37 -27.23 -5.27
C GLU A 104 8.71 -26.51 -5.46
N HIS A 105 9.51 -26.50 -4.39
CA HIS A 105 10.83 -25.87 -4.35
C HIS A 105 11.91 -26.93 -4.04
N LYS A 106 13.15 -26.69 -4.48
CA LYS A 106 14.28 -27.65 -4.36
C LYS A 106 14.60 -28.08 -2.92
N GLN A 107 14.19 -27.27 -1.93
CA GLN A 107 14.43 -27.47 -0.49
C GLN A 107 13.13 -27.81 0.26
N GLY A 108 12.23 -28.57 -0.35
CA GLY A 108 10.91 -28.89 0.18
C GLY A 108 9.85 -27.83 -0.16
N LYS A 109 8.61 -28.04 0.29
CA LYS A 109 7.48 -27.19 -0.09
C LYS A 109 7.65 -25.74 0.41
N ARG A 110 7.05 -24.82 -0.34
CA ARG A 110 6.89 -23.40 0.06
C ARG A 110 5.43 -23.05 0.03
N ILE A 111 4.95 -22.46 1.12
CA ILE A 111 3.53 -22.19 1.33
C ILE A 111 3.37 -20.68 1.35
N LEU A 112 2.68 -20.10 0.37
CA LEU A 112 2.38 -18.67 0.30
C LEU A 112 0.92 -18.46 0.71
N ILE A 113 0.73 -17.76 1.82
CA ILE A 113 -0.56 -17.52 2.43
C ILE A 113 -0.96 -16.06 2.22
N PHE A 114 -2.18 -15.86 1.72
CA PHE A 114 -2.80 -14.56 1.54
C PHE A 114 -3.91 -14.37 2.56
N GLU A 115 -3.77 -13.40 3.45
CA GLU A 115 -4.82 -12.98 4.36
C GLU A 115 -5.55 -11.77 3.76
N LEU A 116 -6.80 -11.97 3.35
CA LEU A 116 -7.66 -10.98 2.70
C LEU A 116 -8.74 -10.45 3.68
N PHE A 117 -8.33 -10.19 4.93
CA PHE A 117 -9.21 -9.65 5.97
C PHE A 117 -8.45 -8.69 6.89
N SER A 118 -9.17 -7.84 7.63
CA SER A 118 -8.58 -6.83 8.53
C SER A 118 -7.58 -5.94 7.77
N LYS A 119 -6.33 -5.82 8.24
CA LYS A 119 -5.27 -5.12 7.51
C LYS A 119 -4.77 -5.91 6.29
N GLY A 120 -4.96 -7.23 6.28
CA GLY A 120 -4.41 -8.14 5.28
C GLY A 120 -2.92 -8.38 5.43
N ASN A 121 -2.47 -9.51 4.90
CA ASN A 121 -1.07 -9.91 4.96
C ASN A 121 -0.73 -10.88 3.82
N ILE A 122 0.55 -10.98 3.51
CA ILE A 122 1.10 -12.01 2.63
C ILE A 122 2.24 -12.66 3.39
N VAL A 123 2.16 -13.96 3.59
CA VAL A 123 3.09 -14.71 4.44
C VAL A 123 3.65 -15.89 3.65
N LEU A 124 4.96 -15.96 3.53
CA LEU A 124 5.65 -17.09 2.95
C LEU A 124 6.21 -17.96 4.08
N CYS A 125 5.90 -19.25 4.01
CA CYS A 125 6.28 -20.26 4.98
C CYS A 125 7.06 -21.42 4.32
N LYS A 126 7.83 -22.14 5.15
CA LYS A 126 8.31 -23.49 4.84
C LYS A 126 7.17 -24.51 4.99
N GLU A 127 7.47 -25.76 4.65
CA GLU A 127 6.56 -26.90 4.74
C GLU A 127 6.03 -27.17 6.17
N ASP A 128 6.83 -26.87 7.20
CA ASP A 128 6.44 -26.98 8.61
C ASP A 128 5.63 -25.76 9.12
N TYR A 129 5.21 -24.88 8.22
CA TYR A 129 4.59 -23.58 8.50
C TYR A 129 5.50 -22.54 9.18
N THR A 130 6.83 -22.75 9.25
CA THR A 130 7.74 -21.71 9.75
C THR A 130 7.81 -20.53 8.80
N ILE A 131 7.51 -19.32 9.28
CA ILE A 131 7.47 -18.08 8.49
C ILE A 131 8.88 -17.65 8.08
N ILE A 132 9.07 -17.45 6.78
CA ILE A 132 10.34 -16.99 6.17
C ILE A 132 10.24 -15.61 5.53
N ALA A 133 9.05 -15.16 5.15
CA ALA A 133 8.79 -13.78 4.77
C ALA A 133 7.37 -13.38 5.17
N THR A 134 7.18 -12.12 5.52
CA THR A 134 5.84 -11.55 5.74
C THR A 134 5.82 -10.11 5.24
N LEU A 135 4.71 -9.70 4.65
CA LEU A 135 4.52 -8.33 4.17
C LEU A 135 4.54 -7.34 5.33
N GLU A 136 3.87 -7.68 6.43
CA GLU A 136 3.81 -6.86 7.64
C GLU A 136 3.85 -7.75 8.89
N VAL A 137 4.69 -7.40 9.86
CA VAL A 137 4.69 -8.08 11.16
C VAL A 137 3.43 -7.69 11.92
N GLN A 138 2.63 -8.69 12.29
CA GLN A 138 1.36 -8.48 12.97
C GLN A 138 1.30 -9.27 14.28
N ARG A 139 0.78 -8.66 15.34
CA ARG A 139 0.66 -9.23 16.68
C ARG A 139 -0.77 -9.06 17.17
N TRP A 140 -1.38 -10.17 17.57
CA TRP A 140 -2.67 -10.24 18.25
C TRP A 140 -2.48 -10.93 19.59
N SER A 141 -3.47 -10.85 20.47
CA SER A 141 -3.41 -11.44 21.81
C SER A 141 -3.14 -12.94 21.80
N LYS A 142 -3.61 -13.67 20.77
CA LYS A 142 -3.51 -15.13 20.68
C LYS A 142 -2.58 -15.63 19.56
N ARG A 143 -1.98 -14.73 18.77
CA ARG A 143 -1.25 -15.09 17.54
C ARG A 143 -0.23 -14.03 17.17
N THR A 144 0.93 -14.44 16.67
CA THR A 144 1.93 -13.53 16.10
C THR A 144 2.39 -14.01 14.73
N VAL A 145 2.39 -13.11 13.75
CA VAL A 145 2.94 -13.35 12.41
C VAL A 145 4.25 -12.56 12.31
N LYS A 146 5.38 -13.28 12.44
CA LYS A 146 6.74 -12.73 12.31
C LYS A 146 7.70 -13.81 11.80
N LEU A 147 8.84 -13.37 11.26
CA LEU A 147 9.91 -14.26 10.80
C LEU A 147 10.34 -15.25 11.90
N GLY A 148 10.54 -16.51 11.51
CA GLY A 148 11.01 -17.59 12.38
C GLY A 148 9.95 -18.19 13.30
N VAL A 149 8.71 -17.67 13.31
CA VAL A 149 7.60 -18.24 14.07
C VAL A 149 6.78 -19.17 13.19
N ARG A 150 6.23 -20.25 13.76
CA ARG A 150 5.28 -21.11 13.06
C ARG A 150 3.97 -20.35 12.84
N TYR A 151 3.51 -20.30 11.60
CA TYR A 151 2.24 -19.69 11.24
C TYR A 151 1.08 -20.50 11.83
N GLU A 152 0.16 -19.80 12.49
CA GLU A 152 -1.10 -20.34 12.96
C GLU A 152 -2.24 -19.65 12.23
N TYR A 153 -3.32 -20.37 11.90
CA TYR A 153 -4.51 -19.75 11.34
C TYR A 153 -5.35 -19.07 12.43
N PRO A 154 -6.12 -18.01 12.10
CA PRO A 154 -7.14 -17.52 13.01
C PRO A 154 -8.18 -18.62 13.28
N LYS A 155 -8.60 -18.77 14.55
CA LYS A 155 -9.63 -19.73 14.93
C LYS A 155 -11.00 -19.20 14.57
N LYS A 156 -11.79 -20.00 13.86
CA LYS A 156 -13.22 -19.78 13.59
C LYS A 156 -14.00 -21.02 13.99
N GLU A 157 -15.18 -20.79 14.54
CA GLU A 157 -16.03 -21.87 15.06
C GLU A 157 -16.83 -22.57 13.95
N PHE A 158 -17.22 -21.84 12.90
CA PHE A 158 -18.11 -22.35 11.86
C PHE A 158 -17.51 -22.22 10.46
N ASN A 159 -17.77 -23.22 9.62
CA ASN A 159 -17.41 -23.22 8.20
C ASN A 159 -18.68 -23.43 7.36
N PHE A 160 -19.14 -22.39 6.67
CA PHE A 160 -20.38 -22.41 5.89
C PHE A 160 -20.47 -23.56 4.87
N LEU A 161 -19.34 -23.97 4.27
CA LEU A 161 -19.31 -25.02 3.26
C LEU A 161 -19.51 -26.44 3.83
N ARG A 162 -19.24 -26.63 5.13
CA ARG A 162 -19.30 -27.94 5.80
C ARG A 162 -20.23 -27.93 7.03
N LEU A 163 -21.02 -26.88 7.18
CA LEU A 163 -21.84 -26.66 8.37
C LEU A 163 -22.96 -27.71 8.44
N LYS A 164 -23.02 -28.46 9.54
CA LYS A 164 -24.10 -29.43 9.78
C LYS A 164 -25.37 -28.72 10.26
N GLU A 165 -26.52 -29.35 10.06
CA GLU A 165 -27.82 -28.81 10.50
C GLU A 165 -27.86 -28.48 11.99
N GLU A 166 -27.31 -29.37 12.82
CA GLU A 166 -27.23 -29.21 14.28
C GLU A 166 -26.39 -27.98 14.68
N GLU A 167 -25.26 -27.78 14.00
CA GLU A 167 -24.37 -26.63 14.23
C GLU A 167 -25.03 -25.33 13.77
N PHE A 168 -25.74 -25.35 12.65
CA PHE A 168 -26.53 -24.21 12.17
C PHE A 168 -27.61 -23.84 13.18
N ALA A 169 -28.39 -24.82 13.64
CA ALA A 169 -29.45 -24.60 14.62
C ALA A 169 -28.89 -24.07 15.95
N LYS A 170 -27.74 -24.59 16.40
CA LYS A 170 -27.03 -24.10 17.58
C LYS A 170 -26.62 -22.64 17.41
N LEU A 171 -25.99 -22.29 16.29
CA LEU A 171 -25.58 -20.92 15.97
C LEU A 171 -26.77 -19.94 16.00
N MET A 172 -27.90 -20.34 15.40
CA MET A 172 -29.09 -19.49 15.36
C MET A 172 -29.71 -19.28 16.77
N LYS A 173 -29.66 -20.27 17.64
CA LYS A 173 -30.23 -20.20 19.00
C LYS A 173 -29.33 -19.47 20.00
N GLU A 174 -28.01 -19.57 19.85
CA GLU A 174 -27.04 -18.97 20.78
C GLU A 174 -26.72 -17.51 20.46
N SER A 175 -26.96 -17.08 19.22
CA SER A 175 -26.65 -15.71 18.81
C SER A 175 -27.59 -14.69 19.46
N LYS A 176 -27.00 -13.62 20.00
CA LYS A 176 -27.73 -12.46 20.55
C LYS A 176 -28.00 -11.38 19.48
N LYS A 177 -27.50 -11.57 18.26
CA LYS A 177 -27.63 -10.61 17.15
C LYS A 177 -28.90 -10.91 16.35
N ASN A 178 -29.35 -9.96 15.53
CA ASN A 178 -30.39 -10.27 14.55
C ASN A 178 -29.85 -11.24 13.48
N LEU A 179 -30.77 -11.93 12.80
CA LEU A 179 -30.48 -12.99 11.85
C LEU A 179 -29.43 -12.57 10.81
N VAL A 180 -29.61 -11.43 10.15
CA VAL A 180 -28.67 -10.96 9.12
C VAL A 180 -27.26 -10.74 9.67
N LYS A 181 -27.10 -10.21 10.89
CA LYS A 181 -25.78 -10.01 11.49
C LYS A 181 -25.15 -11.33 11.93
N THR A 182 -25.94 -12.26 12.45
CA THR A 182 -25.49 -13.62 12.76
C THR A 182 -24.93 -14.30 11.50
N LEU A 183 -25.69 -14.25 10.41
CA LEU A 183 -25.28 -14.82 9.11
C LEU A 183 -24.07 -14.08 8.50
N ALA A 184 -24.04 -12.76 8.56
CA ALA A 184 -22.97 -11.98 7.95
C ALA A 184 -21.64 -12.13 8.70
N ILE A 185 -21.66 -12.09 10.03
CA ILE A 185 -20.47 -11.99 10.88
C ILE A 185 -20.05 -13.36 11.41
N ASP A 186 -20.95 -14.08 12.06
CA ASP A 186 -20.62 -15.32 12.78
C ASP A 186 -20.49 -16.49 11.80
N LEU A 187 -21.35 -16.54 10.79
CA LEU A 187 -21.25 -17.50 9.69
C LEU A 187 -20.31 -17.04 8.55
N GLY A 188 -19.97 -15.75 8.51
CA GLY A 188 -18.98 -15.20 7.56
C GLY A 188 -19.46 -15.02 6.12
N LEU A 189 -20.78 -14.98 5.87
CA LEU A 189 -21.35 -14.77 4.53
C LEU A 189 -21.09 -13.37 3.96
N GLY A 190 -20.89 -12.37 4.84
CA GLY A 190 -20.97 -10.96 4.44
C GLY A 190 -22.40 -10.49 4.26
N GLY A 191 -22.61 -9.17 4.22
CA GLY A 191 -23.95 -8.56 4.28
C GLY A 191 -24.87 -8.97 3.13
N VAL A 192 -24.39 -8.87 1.89
CA VAL A 192 -25.18 -9.17 0.68
C VAL A 192 -25.67 -10.61 0.66
N TYR A 193 -24.78 -11.58 0.94
CA TYR A 193 -25.17 -13.00 0.95
C TYR A 193 -25.98 -13.41 2.17
N ALA A 194 -25.80 -12.71 3.31
CA ALA A 194 -26.69 -12.90 4.45
C ALA A 194 -28.12 -12.43 4.13
N GLU A 195 -28.28 -11.30 3.45
CA GLU A 195 -29.59 -10.82 2.99
C GLU A 195 -30.18 -11.72 1.91
N GLU A 196 -29.39 -12.15 0.92
CA GLU A 196 -29.81 -13.15 -0.06
C GLU A 196 -30.33 -14.43 0.62
N LEU A 197 -29.63 -14.93 1.64
CA LEU A 197 -30.04 -16.14 2.34
C LEU A 197 -31.39 -15.94 3.06
N CYS A 198 -31.59 -14.79 3.70
CA CYS A 198 -32.87 -14.43 4.32
C CYS A 198 -34.00 -14.36 3.27
N LEU A 199 -33.75 -13.74 2.11
CA LEU A 199 -34.70 -13.65 1.00
C LEU A 199 -35.08 -15.03 0.45
N MET A 200 -34.08 -15.90 0.22
CA MET A 200 -34.28 -17.27 -0.25
C MET A 200 -35.09 -18.12 0.75
N ALA A 201 -34.86 -17.92 2.05
CA ALA A 201 -35.58 -18.61 3.12
C ALA A 201 -36.94 -17.99 3.44
N ARG A 202 -37.23 -16.78 2.93
CA ARG A 202 -38.42 -15.97 3.27
C ARG A 202 -38.55 -15.69 4.77
N VAL A 203 -37.42 -15.43 5.43
CA VAL A 203 -37.35 -15.09 6.86
C VAL A 203 -36.95 -13.63 7.01
N ASP A 204 -37.59 -12.91 7.93
CA ASP A 204 -37.24 -11.50 8.20
C ASP A 204 -35.79 -11.39 8.69
N LYS A 205 -34.99 -10.63 7.95
CA LYS A 205 -33.58 -10.37 8.21
C LYS A 205 -33.31 -9.73 9.58
N ASN A 206 -34.30 -9.02 10.15
CA ASN A 206 -34.19 -8.33 11.42
C ASN A 206 -34.63 -9.17 12.64
N LYS A 207 -35.15 -10.38 12.42
CA LYS A 207 -35.61 -11.25 13.50
C LYS A 207 -34.45 -11.64 14.41
N LYS A 208 -34.71 -11.67 15.73
CA LYS A 208 -33.75 -12.16 16.73
C LYS A 208 -34.02 -13.63 17.07
N ASP A 209 -35.29 -13.94 17.34
CA ASP A 209 -35.73 -15.28 17.70
C ASP A 209 -36.26 -16.00 16.45
N VAL A 210 -35.44 -16.89 15.91
CA VAL A 210 -35.76 -17.69 14.74
C VAL A 210 -36.32 -19.04 15.19
N ASP A 211 -37.52 -19.40 14.74
CA ASP A 211 -38.15 -20.65 15.16
C ASP A 211 -37.61 -21.87 14.40
N ASN A 212 -37.94 -23.08 14.87
CA ASN A 212 -37.41 -24.31 14.27
C ASN A 212 -37.85 -24.49 12.80
N SER A 213 -38.99 -23.94 12.38
CA SER A 213 -39.45 -24.03 10.98
C SER A 213 -38.66 -23.09 10.07
N GLU A 214 -38.34 -21.89 10.56
CA GLU A 214 -37.48 -20.92 9.89
C GLU A 214 -36.03 -21.41 9.81
N ILE A 215 -35.51 -22.05 10.87
CA ILE A 215 -34.17 -22.68 10.85
C ILE A 215 -34.10 -23.74 9.74
N LYS A 216 -35.12 -24.59 9.59
CA LYS A 216 -35.18 -25.58 8.48
C LYS A 216 -35.18 -24.90 7.11
N SER A 217 -35.94 -23.81 6.96
CA SER A 217 -35.97 -23.02 5.72
C SER A 217 -34.61 -22.40 5.40
N LEU A 218 -33.91 -21.86 6.41
CA LEU A 218 -32.56 -21.30 6.28
C LEU A 218 -31.53 -22.36 5.91
N ILE A 219 -31.60 -23.55 6.50
CA ILE A 219 -30.72 -24.68 6.16
C ILE A 219 -30.91 -25.05 4.68
N LYS A 220 -32.15 -25.25 4.23
CA LYS A 220 -32.45 -25.56 2.83
C LYS A 220 -32.00 -24.44 1.88
N ALA A 221 -32.19 -23.18 2.27
CA ALA A 221 -31.70 -22.04 1.50
C ALA A 221 -30.16 -22.03 1.43
N SER A 222 -29.47 -22.42 2.51
CA SER A 222 -28.01 -22.49 2.57
C SER A 222 -27.46 -23.56 1.63
N GLU A 223 -28.10 -24.73 1.56
CA GLU A 223 -27.77 -25.80 0.62
C GLU A 223 -27.94 -25.33 -0.82
N LYS A 224 -29.08 -24.70 -1.12
CA LYS A 224 -29.35 -24.13 -2.44
C LYS A 224 -28.32 -23.07 -2.83
N LEU A 225 -27.93 -22.21 -1.89
CA LEU A 225 -26.90 -21.18 -2.12
C LEU A 225 -25.54 -21.83 -2.42
N ARG A 226 -25.14 -22.85 -1.65
CA ARG A 226 -23.90 -23.60 -1.88
C ARG A 226 -23.88 -24.32 -3.23
N SER A 227 -25.04 -24.78 -3.71
CA SER A 227 -25.14 -25.52 -4.97
C SER A 227 -25.29 -24.62 -6.21
N LYS A 228 -25.42 -23.30 -6.07
CA LYS A 228 -25.54 -22.39 -7.23
C LYS A 228 -24.29 -22.51 -8.10
N LYS A 229 -24.49 -22.71 -9.40
CA LYS A 229 -23.41 -22.65 -10.39
C LYS A 229 -23.04 -21.19 -10.65
N THR A 230 -21.80 -20.97 -11.07
CA THR A 230 -21.31 -19.64 -11.44
C THR A 230 -22.20 -19.02 -12.53
N ASN A 231 -22.71 -17.83 -12.24
CA ASN A 231 -23.32 -16.90 -13.18
C ASN A 231 -22.79 -15.51 -12.83
N ALA A 232 -21.59 -15.21 -13.34
CA ALA A 232 -20.84 -14.03 -12.97
C ALA A 232 -21.42 -12.79 -13.63
N SER A 233 -21.64 -11.72 -12.86
CA SER A 233 -22.13 -10.47 -13.40
C SER A 233 -21.62 -9.24 -12.65
N ILE A 234 -21.53 -8.13 -13.39
CA ILE A 234 -21.36 -6.78 -12.83
C ILE A 234 -22.76 -6.18 -12.68
N VAL A 235 -23.06 -5.67 -11.50
CA VAL A 235 -24.35 -5.06 -11.14
C VAL A 235 -24.25 -3.54 -11.19
N TYR A 236 -25.23 -2.91 -11.85
CA TYR A 236 -25.29 -1.47 -12.09
C TYR A 236 -26.53 -0.82 -11.49
N GLU A 237 -26.33 0.37 -10.92
CA GLU A 237 -27.40 1.31 -10.56
C GLU A 237 -27.14 2.62 -11.32
N GLY A 238 -28.04 2.95 -12.25
CA GLY A 238 -27.78 3.99 -13.24
C GLY A 238 -26.56 3.67 -14.10
N GLN A 239 -25.54 4.55 -14.06
CA GLN A 239 -24.26 4.36 -14.74
C GLN A 239 -23.15 3.82 -13.81
N GLY A 240 -23.43 3.70 -12.51
CA GLY A 240 -22.45 3.31 -11.50
C GLY A 240 -22.37 1.80 -11.30
N VAL A 241 -21.16 1.26 -11.15
CA VAL A 241 -20.97 -0.13 -10.70
C VAL A 241 -21.23 -0.24 -9.21
N VAL A 242 -22.20 -1.05 -8.82
CA VAL A 242 -22.57 -1.27 -7.41
C VAL A 242 -21.81 -2.47 -6.85
N ASP A 243 -21.85 -3.61 -7.53
CA ASP A 243 -21.24 -4.85 -7.05
C ASP A 243 -20.78 -5.74 -8.21
N VAL A 244 -19.96 -6.74 -7.89
CA VAL A 244 -19.55 -7.83 -8.78
C VAL A 244 -19.79 -9.14 -8.06
N VAL A 245 -20.61 -10.00 -8.66
CA VAL A 245 -21.11 -11.23 -8.02
C VAL A 245 -20.80 -12.45 -8.89
N PRO A 246 -20.45 -13.61 -8.29
CA PRO A 246 -20.16 -14.85 -9.01
C PRO A 246 -21.43 -15.65 -9.34
N ILE A 247 -22.55 -15.30 -8.73
CA ILE A 247 -23.82 -16.01 -8.84
C ILE A 247 -24.97 -15.02 -8.95
N GLU A 248 -26.08 -15.47 -9.54
CA GLU A 248 -27.30 -14.68 -9.60
C GLU A 248 -27.92 -14.54 -8.20
N LEU A 249 -28.24 -13.29 -7.83
CA LEU A 249 -28.86 -12.94 -6.54
C LEU A 249 -30.22 -12.28 -6.75
N GLU A 250 -31.22 -12.72 -5.98
CA GLU A 250 -32.54 -12.08 -5.86
C GLU A 250 -32.41 -10.67 -5.26
N PHE A 251 -31.43 -10.48 -4.36
CA PHE A 251 -31.09 -9.18 -3.78
C PHE A 251 -30.87 -8.07 -4.82
N TYR A 252 -30.40 -8.42 -6.03
CA TYR A 252 -30.14 -7.49 -7.12
C TYR A 252 -31.08 -7.64 -8.32
N LYS A 253 -32.26 -8.24 -8.14
CA LYS A 253 -33.16 -8.56 -9.27
C LYS A 253 -33.61 -7.35 -10.10
N GLU A 254 -33.83 -6.20 -9.46
CA GLU A 254 -34.31 -4.97 -10.12
C GLU A 254 -33.18 -4.15 -10.75
N LEU A 255 -31.93 -4.54 -10.54
CA LEU A 255 -30.76 -3.82 -11.04
C LEU A 255 -30.30 -4.38 -12.38
N LYS A 256 -29.73 -3.50 -13.21
CA LYS A 256 -29.14 -3.90 -14.49
C LYS A 256 -27.89 -4.73 -14.25
N LYS A 257 -27.76 -5.84 -14.98
CA LYS A 257 -26.62 -6.78 -14.87
C LYS A 257 -25.94 -6.92 -16.23
N ARG A 258 -24.61 -7.00 -16.22
CA ARG A 258 -23.82 -7.44 -17.38
C ARG A 258 -23.16 -8.76 -17.03
N GLU A 259 -23.48 -9.80 -17.78
CA GLU A 259 -22.96 -11.15 -17.57
C GLU A 259 -21.54 -11.33 -18.13
N PHE A 260 -20.79 -12.22 -17.49
CA PHE A 260 -19.42 -12.60 -17.84
C PHE A 260 -19.29 -14.11 -17.78
N LYS A 261 -18.32 -14.64 -18.54
CA LYS A 261 -18.04 -16.08 -18.59
C LYS A 261 -17.50 -16.61 -17.27
N THR A 262 -16.63 -15.84 -16.62
CA THR A 262 -16.02 -16.19 -15.33
C THR A 262 -16.16 -15.04 -14.34
N TYR A 263 -16.10 -15.34 -13.05
CA TYR A 263 -16.09 -14.33 -12.00
C TYR A 263 -14.80 -13.51 -12.05
N ASN A 264 -13.68 -14.14 -12.40
CA ASN A 264 -12.41 -13.47 -12.65
C ASN A 264 -12.54 -12.37 -13.72
N ASP A 265 -13.18 -12.67 -14.86
CA ASP A 265 -13.36 -11.69 -15.95
C ASP A 265 -14.22 -10.49 -15.49
N ALA A 266 -15.26 -10.76 -14.71
CA ALA A 266 -16.11 -9.71 -14.14
C ALA A 266 -15.33 -8.82 -13.16
N LEU A 267 -14.48 -9.42 -12.31
CA LEU A 267 -13.61 -8.70 -11.39
C LEU A 267 -12.58 -7.87 -12.15
N ASP A 268 -11.87 -8.45 -13.12
CA ASP A 268 -10.85 -7.74 -13.90
C ASP A 268 -11.46 -6.54 -14.66
N ALA A 269 -12.58 -6.77 -15.35
CA ALA A 269 -13.29 -5.72 -16.09
C ALA A 269 -13.78 -4.57 -15.18
N SER A 270 -14.19 -4.88 -13.94
CA SER A 270 -14.61 -3.87 -12.97
C SER A 270 -13.43 -3.14 -12.32
N LEU A 271 -12.36 -3.84 -11.97
CA LEU A 271 -11.25 -3.31 -11.18
C LEU A 271 -10.23 -2.59 -12.03
N THR A 272 -9.92 -3.09 -13.23
CA THR A 272 -8.84 -2.55 -14.07
C THR A 272 -9.06 -1.08 -14.42
N LYS A 273 -10.28 -0.65 -14.77
CA LYS A 273 -10.56 0.77 -15.04
C LYS A 273 -10.28 1.68 -13.84
N VAL A 274 -10.63 1.21 -12.65
CA VAL A 274 -10.47 1.96 -11.40
C VAL A 274 -9.00 2.06 -11.02
N LEU A 275 -8.27 0.95 -11.15
CA LEU A 275 -6.85 0.88 -10.82
C LEU A 275 -6.01 1.71 -11.78
N VAL A 276 -6.26 1.63 -13.08
CA VAL A 276 -5.59 2.46 -14.09
C VAL A 276 -5.80 3.95 -13.83
N LYS A 277 -7.03 4.35 -13.46
CA LYS A 277 -7.33 5.74 -13.10
C LYS A 277 -6.55 6.17 -11.85
N ALA A 278 -6.56 5.35 -10.80
CA ALA A 278 -5.86 5.64 -9.55
C ALA A 278 -4.33 5.70 -9.75
N GLU A 279 -3.75 4.82 -10.57
CA GLU A 279 -2.34 4.81 -10.93
C GLU A 279 -1.94 6.10 -11.66
N LYS A 280 -2.76 6.55 -12.62
CA LYS A 280 -2.55 7.80 -13.35
C LYS A 280 -2.58 9.01 -12.41
N GLU A 281 -3.57 9.09 -11.53
CA GLU A 281 -3.69 10.16 -10.53
C GLU A 281 -2.49 10.17 -9.56
N GLN A 282 -2.05 8.99 -9.11
CA GLN A 282 -0.88 8.87 -8.24
C GLN A 282 0.40 9.32 -8.95
N ARG A 283 0.58 8.96 -10.23
CA ARG A 283 1.74 9.39 -11.03
C ARG A 283 1.78 10.91 -11.18
N LEU A 284 0.64 11.52 -11.50
CA LEU A 284 0.51 12.98 -11.57
C LEU A 284 0.85 13.65 -10.24
N SER A 285 0.35 13.12 -9.12
CA SER A 285 0.67 13.64 -7.79
C SER A 285 2.16 13.54 -7.44
N ARG A 286 2.84 12.43 -7.81
CA ARG A 286 4.28 12.28 -7.60
C ARG A 286 5.08 13.30 -8.41
N HIS A 287 4.72 13.50 -9.68
CA HIS A 287 5.35 14.51 -10.52
C HIS A 287 5.16 15.92 -9.95
N GLN A 288 3.95 16.23 -9.45
CA GLN A 288 3.65 17.51 -8.82
C GLN A 288 4.54 17.80 -7.60
N LYS A 289 4.69 16.82 -6.70
CA LYS A 289 5.58 16.94 -5.53
C LYS A 289 7.04 17.15 -5.92
N GLN A 290 7.47 16.51 -7.00
CA GLN A 290 8.84 16.67 -7.52
C GLN A 290 9.04 18.07 -8.12
N ILE A 291 8.06 18.58 -8.86
CA ILE A 291 8.06 19.96 -9.40
C ILE A 291 8.13 20.97 -8.25
N GLU A 292 7.30 20.82 -7.22
CA GLU A 292 7.32 21.70 -6.05
C GLU A 292 8.69 21.70 -5.34
N LYS A 293 9.33 20.52 -5.22
CA LYS A 293 10.67 20.41 -4.66
C LYS A 293 11.71 21.13 -5.52
N LEU A 294 11.66 20.97 -6.84
CA LEU A 294 12.57 21.62 -7.77
C LEU A 294 12.38 23.13 -7.78
N ASN A 295 11.14 23.61 -7.80
CA ASN A 295 10.83 25.04 -7.73
C ASN A 295 11.38 25.69 -6.46
N ARG A 296 11.28 25.02 -5.30
CA ARG A 296 11.92 25.49 -4.05
C ARG A 296 13.44 25.56 -4.13
N ILE A 297 14.08 24.69 -4.92
CA ILE A 297 15.53 24.73 -5.13
C ILE A 297 15.88 25.92 -6.03
N VAL A 298 15.14 26.10 -7.12
CA VAL A 298 15.30 27.23 -8.04
C VAL A 298 15.16 28.56 -7.29
N GLU A 299 14.08 28.74 -6.53
CA GLU A 299 13.84 29.96 -5.75
C GLU A 299 14.99 30.28 -4.78
N LYS A 300 15.52 29.25 -4.10
CA LYS A 300 16.70 29.42 -3.22
C LYS A 300 17.96 29.81 -4.00
N GLN A 301 18.14 29.25 -5.19
CA GLN A 301 19.29 29.58 -6.03
C GLN A 301 19.18 30.99 -6.58
N GLU A 302 18.00 31.43 -7.01
CA GLU A 302 17.74 32.80 -7.46
C GLU A 302 18.02 33.81 -6.35
N GLN A 303 17.50 33.57 -5.13
CA GLN A 303 17.79 34.43 -3.96
C GLN A 303 19.30 34.49 -3.66
N HIS A 304 20.02 33.39 -3.82
CA HIS A 304 21.46 33.35 -3.61
C HIS A 304 22.22 34.14 -4.70
N VAL A 305 21.79 34.05 -5.96
CA VAL A 305 22.36 34.83 -7.06
C VAL A 305 22.15 36.32 -6.80
N THR A 306 20.94 36.76 -6.47
CA THR A 306 20.67 38.17 -6.15
C THR A 306 21.52 38.69 -4.99
N LYS A 307 21.74 37.86 -3.97
CA LYS A 307 22.64 38.23 -2.87
C LYS A 307 24.08 38.40 -3.34
N LEU A 308 24.57 37.47 -4.17
CA LEU A 308 25.93 37.55 -4.73
C LEU A 308 26.10 38.76 -5.63
N GLU A 309 25.10 39.11 -6.44
CA GLU A 309 25.11 40.33 -7.27
C GLU A 309 25.22 41.59 -6.40
N LYS A 310 24.46 41.66 -5.32
CA LYS A 310 24.56 42.75 -4.35
C LYS A 310 25.93 42.79 -3.67
N ASP A 311 26.46 41.64 -3.28
CA ASP A 311 27.80 41.55 -2.69
C ASP A 311 28.89 41.98 -3.69
N ILE A 312 28.72 41.70 -4.99
CA ILE A 312 29.62 42.17 -6.06
C ILE A 312 29.57 43.69 -6.17
N GLU A 313 28.37 44.28 -6.22
CA GLU A 313 28.18 45.73 -6.29
C GLU A 313 28.82 46.42 -5.08
N GLU A 314 28.46 46.01 -3.86
CA GLU A 314 29.00 46.58 -2.61
C GLU A 314 30.54 46.46 -2.52
N ASN A 315 31.12 45.34 -2.97
CA ASN A 315 32.57 45.16 -2.93
C ASN A 315 33.29 45.94 -4.03
N THR A 316 32.65 46.14 -5.18
CA THR A 316 33.20 46.97 -6.27
C THR A 316 33.26 48.42 -5.83
N GLU A 317 32.19 48.95 -5.23
CA GLU A 317 32.18 50.31 -4.67
C GLU A 317 33.27 50.51 -3.61
N LYS A 318 33.42 49.55 -2.68
CA LYS A 318 34.50 49.57 -1.68
C LYS A 318 35.88 49.60 -2.34
N ALA A 319 36.10 48.77 -3.35
CA ALA A 319 37.38 48.72 -4.07
C ALA A 319 37.67 50.05 -4.78
N GLU A 320 36.69 50.65 -5.43
CA GLU A 320 36.82 51.97 -6.07
C GLU A 320 37.12 53.08 -5.06
N LEU A 321 36.45 53.09 -3.90
CA LEU A 321 36.71 54.06 -2.83
C LEU A 321 38.14 53.95 -2.29
N ILE A 322 38.63 52.72 -2.09
CA ILE A 322 40.01 52.47 -1.69
C ILE A 322 40.97 52.96 -2.77
N TYR A 323 40.68 52.68 -4.05
CA TYR A 323 41.54 53.08 -5.17
C TYR A 323 41.63 54.61 -5.31
N LYS A 324 40.48 55.32 -5.24
CA LYS A 324 40.44 56.80 -5.23
C LYS A 324 41.25 57.40 -4.09
N ASN A 325 41.25 56.73 -2.93
CA ASN A 325 41.94 57.16 -1.72
C ASN A 325 43.27 56.42 -1.47
N TYR A 326 43.87 55.79 -2.50
CA TYR A 326 44.97 54.84 -2.33
C TYR A 326 46.13 55.40 -1.51
N LYS A 327 46.61 56.61 -1.83
CA LYS A 327 47.71 57.26 -1.10
C LYS A 327 47.39 57.48 0.38
N LEU A 328 46.16 57.87 0.69
CA LEU A 328 45.71 58.09 2.07
C LEU A 328 45.68 56.76 2.84
N VAL A 329 45.09 55.72 2.23
CA VAL A 329 45.02 54.38 2.83
C VAL A 329 46.42 53.80 3.05
N ASP A 330 47.29 53.88 2.04
CA ASP A 330 48.66 53.38 2.11
C ASP A 330 49.50 54.11 3.18
N ASN A 331 49.38 55.44 3.26
CA ASN A 331 50.03 56.22 4.31
C ASN A 331 49.53 55.83 5.71
N VAL A 332 48.22 55.69 5.90
CA VAL A 332 47.64 55.27 7.19
C VAL A 332 48.14 53.88 7.57
N LEU A 333 48.16 52.93 6.63
CA LEU A 333 48.66 51.57 6.88
C LEU A 333 50.15 51.57 7.20
N THR A 334 50.95 52.36 6.49
CA THR A 334 52.40 52.45 6.70
C THR A 334 52.73 53.05 8.05
N GLU A 335 52.11 54.17 8.41
CA GLU A 335 52.33 54.81 9.72
C GLU A 335 51.81 53.96 10.87
N LEU A 336 50.68 53.25 10.68
CA LEU A 336 50.17 52.33 11.69
C LEU A 336 51.10 51.13 11.90
N ARG A 337 51.70 50.58 10.83
CA ARG A 337 52.71 49.51 10.94
C ARG A 337 53.92 49.98 11.74
N LYS A 338 54.48 51.17 11.44
CA LYS A 338 55.57 51.78 12.19
C LYS A 338 55.20 52.02 13.66
N ALA A 339 53.99 52.52 13.92
CA ALA A 339 53.51 52.74 15.28
C ALA A 339 53.42 51.42 16.07
N ARG A 340 52.98 50.32 15.43
CA ARG A 340 52.82 49.02 16.08
C ARG A 340 54.14 48.36 16.47
N GLU A 341 55.24 48.70 15.82
CA GLU A 341 56.59 48.26 16.24
C GLU A 341 56.97 48.78 17.63
N ARG A 342 56.36 49.89 18.07
CA ARG A 342 56.74 50.61 19.31
C ARG A 342 55.63 50.70 20.35
N LEU A 343 54.37 50.60 19.94
CA LEU A 343 53.20 50.86 20.77
C LEU A 343 52.18 49.71 20.70
N SER A 344 51.46 49.46 21.80
CA SER A 344 50.35 48.51 21.88
C SER A 344 49.10 49.01 21.13
N TRP A 345 48.17 48.11 20.81
CA TRP A 345 46.91 48.49 20.15
C TRP A 345 46.04 49.43 21.00
N GLU A 346 46.08 49.27 22.32
CA GLU A 346 45.37 50.14 23.27
C GLU A 346 45.95 51.56 23.25
N GLU A 347 47.28 51.68 23.24
CA GLU A 347 47.99 52.96 23.18
C GLU A 347 47.74 53.68 21.85
N ILE A 348 47.76 52.95 20.73
CA ILE A 348 47.46 53.49 19.40
C ILE A 348 46.02 53.99 19.33
N LYS A 349 45.06 53.25 19.91
CA LYS A 349 43.65 53.65 19.97
C LYS A 349 43.42 54.91 20.80
N GLN A 350 44.12 55.07 21.92
CA GLN A 350 44.06 56.30 22.70
C GLN A 350 44.61 57.50 21.92
N ARG A 351 45.73 57.32 21.21
CA ARG A 351 46.36 58.39 20.41
C ARG A 351 45.56 58.80 19.18
N LEU A 352 44.83 57.86 18.57
CA LEU A 352 44.02 58.11 17.37
C LEU A 352 42.54 58.43 17.69
N LYS A 353 42.20 58.60 18.98
CA LYS A 353 40.84 58.93 19.41
C LYS A 353 40.44 60.31 18.86
N GLY A 354 39.40 60.36 18.03
CA GLY A 354 38.93 61.59 17.39
C GLY A 354 39.68 61.97 16.10
N HIS A 355 40.50 61.07 15.54
CA HIS A 355 41.17 61.31 14.26
C HIS A 355 40.14 61.51 13.14
N LYS A 356 40.42 62.44 12.21
CA LYS A 356 39.47 62.80 11.14
C LYS A 356 39.17 61.64 10.20
N VAL A 357 40.16 60.79 9.96
CA VAL A 357 40.13 59.68 8.98
C VAL A 357 39.99 58.31 9.64
N VAL A 358 40.57 58.09 10.83
CA VAL A 358 40.50 56.79 11.53
C VAL A 358 39.42 56.93 12.59
N LYS A 359 38.32 56.18 12.45
CA LYS A 359 37.15 56.32 13.31
C LYS A 359 37.18 55.38 14.50
N ASP A 360 37.70 54.18 14.31
CA ASP A 360 37.77 53.19 15.36
C ASP A 360 38.93 52.21 15.16
N ILE A 361 39.33 51.56 16.24
CA ILE A 361 40.32 50.50 16.26
C ILE A 361 39.74 49.31 17.02
N LYS A 362 39.59 48.21 16.29
CA LYS A 362 39.12 46.92 16.80
C LYS A 362 40.30 46.06 17.22
N GLU A 363 40.70 46.21 18.48
CA GLU A 363 41.88 45.56 19.06
C GLU A 363 41.87 44.03 18.90
N LYS A 364 40.73 43.39 19.15
CA LYS A 364 40.58 41.93 19.05
C LYS A 364 40.73 41.40 17.62
N GLU A 365 40.27 42.16 16.64
CA GLU A 365 40.34 41.83 15.22
C GLU A 365 41.66 42.30 14.58
N LYS A 366 42.50 43.04 15.34
CA LYS A 366 43.69 43.75 14.84
C LYS A 366 43.38 44.58 13.58
N ALA A 367 42.21 45.22 13.58
CA ALA A 367 41.67 45.95 12.45
C ALA A 367 41.42 47.43 12.80
N ILE A 368 41.53 48.30 11.79
CA ILE A 368 41.20 49.72 11.90
C ILE A 368 40.01 50.06 11.01
N VAL A 369 39.15 50.96 11.46
CA VAL A 369 38.00 51.46 10.69
C VAL A 369 38.35 52.84 10.20
N ILE A 370 38.40 53.00 8.88
CA ILE A 370 38.72 54.25 8.21
C ILE A 370 37.45 54.76 7.52
N GLU A 371 37.15 56.04 7.68
CA GLU A 371 36.12 56.71 6.89
C GLU A 371 36.79 57.37 5.67
N LEU A 372 36.49 56.85 4.49
CA LEU A 372 36.93 57.39 3.21
C LEU A 372 35.78 58.23 2.63
N LYS A 373 36.14 59.35 2.00
CA LYS A 373 35.19 60.23 1.31
C LYS A 373 35.28 60.05 -0.20
#